data_AF-A0A196SPZ9-F1
#
_entry.id   AF-A0A196SPZ9-F1
#
_cell.length_a   1.000
_cell.length_b   1.000
_cell.length_c   1.000
_cell.angle_alpha   90.00
_cell.angle_beta   90.00
_cell.angle_gamma   90.00
#
_symmetry.space_group_name_H-M   'P 1'
#
loop_
_entity.id
_entity.type
_entity.pdbx_description
1 polymer ?
#
loop_
_entity_poly.entity_id
_entity_poly.type
_entity_poly.pdbx_seq_one_letter_code
_entity_poly.pdbx_strand_id
1 'polypeptide(L)'
;MSLSEDEGLLNSDSEGMTEEKSLQKDNSITAIISDESEISSNDNAEHEENQSMTKGAKAFSDKDNSWIRLKKDTKDGEEEEEESEMEEEEKNDFELEAEEEEKNRVLVEKEAKENLEEDLNKEGTMGLGGQSEAVHDLNEMKERIQDLVNILSDFRRKRDPAISREEYMNRLRSYCAKFYCYNEELIEYFFDMFSPKECLEWLEANENDRPLVIRTNTLKTRRRDLAQALINRGVNLDPLGEWSRIGLKIYDTPVPIGATPEYLAGHYMLQSASSMLPVMALNPQPNERILDMCCAPGGKTTHIAQLMKNTGVLVANDLKKERLVATVANLHRLGVTNAIVTNYNGCRFPDVMGGFDRVLLDAPCSGLGVISRDTSVKLNRTIKNIQANAFVQKLLLLAAIDSVDANAKAGGVVVYSTCSISVYENEAVVNYALRKRHVKLVDTGLSFGTPGFTSFRTYKFHPAMTMTRRYYPHVHNTDGFFVAKLVKYDNVIPVDKEKSEEDLAIEKALEENRKAAEEREEVIAGKKEAGKEKSGKKEGEKRFGKKPRQDKPKHNKPRQEKPKQEKGTEGAANAKEMTPKEERKMVRNKKDGKKRFMMKQKKE
;
A
#
# COMPACT_ATOMS: atom_id res chain seq x y z
N MET A 1 22.32 -71.20 39.45
CA MET A 1 23.65 -71.52 38.90
C MET A 1 23.50 -71.64 37.39
N SER A 2 24.19 -70.89 36.54
CA SER A 2 24.98 -69.65 36.75
C SER A 2 25.49 -69.12 35.40
N LEU A 3 25.33 -67.80 35.15
CA LEU A 3 26.24 -66.81 34.51
C LEU A 3 26.96 -67.18 33.17
N SER A 4 26.97 -66.42 32.06
CA SER A 4 27.24 -64.97 31.78
C SER A 4 28.71 -64.56 32.03
N GLU A 5 29.41 -63.66 31.29
CA GLU A 5 29.14 -62.59 30.28
C GLU A 5 30.30 -62.55 29.21
N ASP A 6 30.36 -61.87 28.03
CA ASP A 6 29.43 -61.24 27.04
C ASP A 6 30.20 -60.88 25.70
N GLU A 7 29.70 -59.97 24.84
CA GLU A 7 30.13 -59.59 23.45
C GLU A 7 31.30 -58.55 23.35
N GLY A 8 31.87 -58.09 22.21
CA GLY A 8 31.74 -58.40 20.76
C GLY A 8 31.90 -57.13 19.85
N LEU A 9 32.38 -57.25 18.60
CA LEU A 9 32.31 -56.21 17.51
C LEU A 9 32.75 -56.76 16.13
N LEU A 10 32.44 -56.06 15.01
CA LEU A 10 32.32 -56.64 13.66
C LEU A 10 33.04 -55.90 12.49
N ASN A 11 33.32 -56.70 11.45
CA ASN A 11 33.79 -56.40 10.07
C ASN A 11 32.58 -56.31 9.10
N SER A 12 32.62 -55.93 7.80
CA SER A 12 33.58 -55.23 6.91
C SER A 12 32.91 -54.93 5.55
N ASP A 13 33.45 -53.98 4.77
CA ASP A 13 33.48 -53.83 3.30
C ASP A 13 32.21 -53.90 2.41
N SER A 14 32.16 -53.05 1.37
CA SER A 14 31.23 -53.18 0.23
C SER A 14 31.70 -52.48 -1.07
N GLU A 15 31.76 -53.25 -2.16
CA GLU A 15 31.69 -52.79 -3.57
C GLU A 15 30.83 -53.80 -4.36
N GLY A 16 30.08 -53.35 -5.38
CA GLY A 16 29.27 -54.23 -6.24
C GLY A 16 28.16 -53.51 -7.00
N MET A 17 27.92 -53.90 -8.25
CA MET A 17 27.06 -53.18 -9.21
C MET A 17 25.99 -54.11 -9.84
N THR A 18 25.07 -53.51 -10.62
CA THR A 18 24.15 -54.06 -11.67
C THR A 18 22.68 -54.42 -11.35
N GLU A 19 21.79 -53.60 -11.96
CA GLU A 19 20.64 -53.93 -12.85
C GLU A 19 19.37 -54.73 -12.44
N GLU A 20 18.30 -54.38 -13.20
CA GLU A 20 17.08 -55.13 -13.59
C GLU A 20 15.75 -55.08 -12.78
N LYS A 21 14.75 -54.55 -13.51
CA LYS A 21 13.33 -54.98 -13.63
C LYS A 21 12.29 -54.63 -12.55
N SER A 22 11.03 -54.81 -12.94
CA SER A 22 9.84 -54.09 -12.46
C SER A 22 8.65 -55.03 -12.21
N LEU A 23 7.69 -54.64 -11.35
CA LEU A 23 6.39 -55.32 -11.24
C LEU A 23 5.28 -54.46 -10.57
N GLN A 24 4.37 -53.96 -11.42
CA GLN A 24 2.89 -53.89 -11.29
C GLN A 24 2.14 -53.38 -10.03
N LYS A 25 1.10 -52.57 -10.33
CA LYS A 25 -0.26 -52.50 -9.72
C LYS A 25 -0.43 -51.76 -8.36
N ASP A 26 -1.59 -51.16 -8.04
CA ASP A 26 -2.89 -51.03 -8.76
C ASP A 26 -3.67 -49.74 -8.36
N ASN A 27 -4.81 -49.47 -9.04
CA ASN A 27 -5.95 -48.60 -8.64
C ASN A 27 -5.83 -47.05 -8.61
N SER A 28 -6.24 -46.44 -9.73
CA SER A 28 -7.35 -45.46 -9.87
C SER A 28 -7.61 -44.35 -8.82
N ILE A 29 -7.74 -43.10 -9.30
CA ILE A 29 -8.96 -42.27 -9.15
C ILE A 29 -9.04 -41.25 -10.31
N THR A 30 -10.26 -40.97 -10.78
CA THR A 30 -10.52 -40.11 -11.95
C THR A 30 -10.60 -38.62 -11.62
N ALA A 31 -10.02 -37.77 -12.49
CA ALA A 31 -10.41 -36.37 -12.65
C ALA A 31 -10.58 -36.06 -14.14
N ILE A 32 -11.67 -35.40 -14.52
CA ILE A 32 -12.10 -35.26 -15.91
C ILE A 32 -11.59 -33.94 -16.49
N ILE A 33 -10.93 -34.00 -17.64
CA ILE A 33 -10.75 -32.87 -18.57
C ILE A 33 -11.08 -33.40 -19.97
N SER A 34 -12.20 -32.95 -20.51
CA SER A 34 -12.58 -33.14 -21.91
C SER A 34 -12.84 -31.75 -22.52
N ASP A 35 -12.07 -31.39 -23.53
CA ASP A 35 -12.58 -31.15 -24.89
C ASP A 35 -11.45 -30.54 -25.73
N GLU A 36 -10.98 -31.33 -26.69
CA GLU A 36 -10.28 -30.83 -27.88
C GLU A 36 -11.30 -30.67 -29.00
N SER A 37 -11.07 -29.72 -29.90
CA SER A 37 -11.65 -29.76 -31.25
C SER A 37 -10.70 -29.12 -32.26
N GLU A 38 -10.00 -29.99 -32.99
CA GLU A 38 -9.35 -29.62 -34.25
C GLU A 38 -10.42 -29.37 -35.32
N ILE A 39 -10.21 -28.37 -36.18
CA ILE A 39 -10.78 -28.32 -37.53
C ILE A 39 -9.68 -27.88 -38.48
N SER A 40 -9.52 -28.61 -39.59
CA SER A 40 -8.44 -28.43 -40.56
C SER A 40 -8.93 -27.90 -41.92
N SER A 41 -8.11 -27.02 -42.51
CA SER A 41 -7.86 -26.85 -43.97
C SER A 41 -8.99 -26.50 -44.95
N ASN A 42 -8.59 -25.75 -46.00
CA ASN A 42 -9.32 -25.42 -47.23
C ASN A 42 -10.53 -24.46 -47.10
N ASP A 43 -10.84 -23.61 -48.08
CA ASP A 43 -10.47 -23.61 -49.51
C ASP A 43 -9.79 -22.31 -50.04
N ASN A 44 -9.38 -22.36 -51.31
CA ASN A 44 -8.83 -21.25 -52.11
C ASN A 44 -9.92 -20.55 -52.97
N ALA A 45 -9.49 -19.56 -53.78
CA ALA A 45 -10.21 -18.85 -54.85
C ALA A 45 -11.04 -17.62 -54.39
N GLU A 46 -11.14 -16.51 -55.15
CA GLU A 46 -10.44 -16.10 -56.38
C GLU A 46 -10.65 -14.58 -56.63
N HIS A 47 -9.67 -13.91 -57.27
CA HIS A 47 -9.79 -12.61 -58.00
C HIS A 47 -10.34 -11.36 -57.21
N GLU A 48 -10.11 -10.11 -57.61
CA GLU A 48 -9.34 -9.53 -58.72
C GLU A 48 -8.69 -8.20 -58.30
N GLU A 49 -7.58 -7.79 -58.94
CA GLU A 49 -7.08 -6.42 -58.83
C GLU A 49 -7.94 -5.44 -59.64
N ASN A 50 -8.06 -4.20 -59.19
CA ASN A 50 -8.04 -3.07 -60.11
C ASN A 50 -7.52 -1.79 -59.45
N GLN A 51 -6.51 -1.18 -60.07
CA GLN A 51 -5.86 0.04 -59.59
C GLN A 51 -6.35 1.25 -60.37
N SER A 52 -6.69 2.34 -59.67
CA SER A 52 -6.12 3.69 -59.86
C SER A 52 -7.09 4.83 -59.52
N MET A 53 -6.63 5.81 -58.73
CA MET A 53 -6.50 7.21 -59.15
C MET A 53 -5.92 8.08 -58.01
N THR A 54 -4.60 8.26 -58.10
CA THR A 54 -3.77 9.40 -57.67
C THR A 54 -4.36 10.55 -56.80
N LYS A 55 -3.53 10.96 -55.82
CA LYS A 55 -3.31 12.34 -55.31
C LYS A 55 -4.49 13.03 -54.58
N GLY A 56 -4.35 13.17 -53.26
CA GLY A 56 -5.14 14.13 -52.45
C GLY A 56 -4.38 15.42 -52.13
N ALA A 57 -5.09 16.41 -51.58
CA ALA A 57 -4.49 17.53 -50.84
C ALA A 57 -5.52 18.24 -49.93
N LYS A 58 -5.10 18.56 -48.70
CA LYS A 58 -5.61 19.61 -47.79
C LYS A 58 -7.09 19.58 -47.33
N ALA A 59 -7.24 19.22 -46.05
CA ALA A 59 -7.93 19.97 -44.98
C ALA A 59 -9.17 20.84 -45.29
N PHE A 60 -10.23 20.61 -44.51
CA PHE A 60 -11.19 21.65 -44.13
C PHE A 60 -11.60 21.53 -42.65
N SER A 61 -12.15 22.60 -42.08
CA SER A 61 -12.33 22.83 -40.64
C SER A 61 -13.71 22.42 -40.08
N ASP A 62 -13.82 22.40 -38.75
CA ASP A 62 -15.08 22.22 -38.02
C ASP A 62 -16.22 23.13 -38.50
N LYS A 63 -17.31 22.49 -38.94
CA LYS A 63 -18.71 22.94 -38.85
C LYS A 63 -19.63 21.90 -39.49
N ASP A 64 -20.15 20.98 -38.68
CA ASP A 64 -21.56 20.55 -38.74
C ASP A 64 -21.88 19.54 -37.63
N ASN A 65 -22.75 19.94 -36.70
CA ASN A 65 -23.48 19.03 -35.81
C ASN A 65 -24.70 19.72 -35.16
N SER A 66 -25.55 20.32 -35.99
CA SER A 66 -26.66 21.21 -35.58
C SER A 66 -28.00 20.49 -35.31
N TRP A 67 -27.99 19.21 -34.92
CA TRP A 67 -29.19 18.35 -34.87
C TRP A 67 -29.47 17.55 -33.58
N ILE A 68 -29.01 18.00 -32.41
CA ILE A 68 -29.57 17.55 -31.11
C ILE A 68 -30.04 18.75 -30.28
N ARG A 69 -31.28 19.17 -30.51
CA ARG A 69 -32.08 20.01 -29.59
C ARG A 69 -33.52 19.50 -29.57
N LEU A 70 -33.86 18.69 -28.57
CA LEU A 70 -35.26 18.40 -28.24
C LEU A 70 -35.86 19.58 -27.46
N LYS A 71 -37.18 19.80 -27.62
CA LYS A 71 -37.90 20.86 -26.90
C LYS A 71 -38.14 20.47 -25.44
N LYS A 72 -38.00 21.43 -24.53
CA LYS A 72 -38.55 21.40 -23.16
C LYS A 72 -39.63 22.48 -23.10
N ASP A 73 -40.90 22.10 -23.25
CA ASP A 73 -42.02 23.00 -23.00
C ASP A 73 -42.25 23.16 -21.49
N THR A 74 -42.90 24.26 -21.08
CA THR A 74 -42.76 24.83 -19.73
C THR A 74 -43.69 24.25 -18.67
N LYS A 75 -43.17 24.11 -17.43
CA LYS A 75 -43.66 24.87 -16.26
C LYS A 75 -42.89 24.61 -14.95
N ASP A 76 -43.02 25.59 -14.05
CA ASP A 76 -42.80 25.62 -12.59
C ASP A 76 -41.38 25.35 -12.04
N GLY A 77 -40.85 26.26 -11.19
CA GLY A 77 -39.63 26.06 -10.39
C GLY A 77 -38.61 27.20 -10.36
N GLU A 78 -38.90 28.35 -9.73
CA GLU A 78 -37.93 29.44 -9.49
C GLU A 78 -37.02 29.16 -8.27
N GLU A 79 -36.23 28.08 -8.29
CA GLU A 79 -35.26 27.75 -7.21
C GLU A 79 -33.86 27.29 -7.69
N GLU A 80 -33.63 27.07 -9.00
CA GLU A 80 -32.34 26.51 -9.51
C GLU A 80 -31.23 27.55 -9.83
N GLU A 81 -31.52 28.86 -9.85
CA GLU A 81 -30.54 29.87 -10.35
C GLU A 81 -29.50 30.34 -9.31
N GLU A 82 -29.78 30.31 -8.00
CA GLU A 82 -28.81 30.75 -6.96
C GLU A 82 -27.74 29.68 -6.61
N GLU A 83 -27.97 28.39 -6.85
CA GLU A 83 -26.92 27.36 -6.65
C GLU A 83 -25.93 27.30 -7.82
N SER A 84 -26.36 27.58 -9.05
CA SER A 84 -25.48 27.54 -10.23
C SER A 84 -24.39 28.60 -10.26
N GLU A 85 -24.67 29.83 -9.80
CA GLU A 85 -23.65 30.91 -9.81
C GLU A 85 -22.52 30.63 -8.81
N MET A 86 -22.84 30.13 -7.61
CA MET A 86 -21.82 29.71 -6.63
C MET A 86 -21.00 28.51 -7.12
N GLU A 87 -21.63 27.55 -7.81
CA GLU A 87 -20.91 26.40 -8.36
C GLU A 87 -20.01 26.75 -9.55
N GLU A 88 -20.23 27.84 -10.28
CA GLU A 88 -19.27 28.33 -11.29
C GLU A 88 -18.19 29.24 -10.68
N GLU A 89 -18.48 30.06 -9.66
CA GLU A 89 -17.44 30.81 -8.95
C GLU A 89 -16.43 29.88 -8.25
N GLU A 90 -16.87 28.85 -7.50
CA GLU A 90 -15.93 27.89 -6.86
C GLU A 90 -15.11 27.07 -7.88
N LYS A 91 -15.64 26.80 -9.08
CA LYS A 91 -14.87 26.11 -10.15
C LYS A 91 -13.82 27.03 -10.76
N ASN A 92 -14.16 28.30 -11.02
CA ASN A 92 -13.20 29.28 -11.56
C ASN A 92 -12.04 29.53 -10.57
N ASP A 93 -12.32 29.70 -9.28
CA ASP A 93 -11.26 29.86 -8.26
C ASP A 93 -10.37 28.61 -8.18
N PHE A 94 -10.94 27.39 -8.28
CA PHE A 94 -10.14 26.15 -8.24
C PHE A 94 -9.29 25.94 -9.52
N GLU A 95 -9.80 26.29 -10.70
CA GLU A 95 -9.00 26.25 -11.94
C GLU A 95 -7.92 27.35 -11.96
N LEU A 96 -8.18 28.52 -11.36
CA LEU A 96 -7.19 29.58 -11.19
C LEU A 96 -6.09 29.20 -10.17
N GLU A 97 -6.43 28.62 -9.01
CA GLU A 97 -5.43 28.10 -8.06
C GLU A 97 -4.60 26.98 -8.70
N ALA A 98 -5.22 26.07 -9.46
CA ALA A 98 -4.50 25.00 -10.15
C ALA A 98 -3.56 25.53 -11.25
N GLU A 99 -4.00 26.49 -12.07
CA GLU A 99 -3.13 27.17 -13.02
C GLU A 99 -2.01 27.95 -12.32
N GLU A 100 -2.24 28.57 -11.16
CA GLU A 100 -1.22 29.32 -10.43
C GLU A 100 -0.22 28.39 -9.72
N GLU A 101 -0.63 27.23 -9.19
CA GLU A 101 0.28 26.18 -8.74
C GLU A 101 1.11 25.60 -9.90
N GLU A 102 0.52 25.38 -11.08
CA GLU A 102 1.27 24.87 -12.23
C GLU A 102 2.24 25.91 -12.80
N LYS A 103 1.84 27.19 -12.87
CA LYS A 103 2.75 28.31 -13.22
C LYS A 103 3.89 28.44 -12.20
N ASN A 104 3.60 28.32 -10.91
CA ASN A 104 4.63 28.32 -9.86
C ASN A 104 5.54 27.09 -9.94
N ARG A 105 5.03 25.89 -10.28
CA ARG A 105 5.85 24.70 -10.57
C ARG A 105 6.76 24.91 -11.78
N VAL A 106 6.25 25.49 -12.87
CA VAL A 106 7.04 25.77 -14.07
C VAL A 106 8.05 26.89 -13.82
N LEU A 107 7.74 27.87 -12.98
CA LEU A 107 8.69 28.88 -12.50
C LEU A 107 9.78 28.25 -11.64
N VAL A 108 9.45 27.44 -10.64
CA VAL A 108 10.45 26.74 -9.80
C VAL A 108 11.29 25.75 -10.62
N GLU A 109 10.71 25.06 -11.61
CA GLU A 109 11.49 24.24 -12.55
C GLU A 109 12.37 25.08 -13.49
N LYS A 110 11.94 26.29 -13.88
CA LYS A 110 12.78 27.23 -14.64
C LYS A 110 13.90 27.78 -13.78
N GLU A 111 13.62 28.32 -12.60
CA GLU A 111 14.63 28.78 -11.66
C GLU A 111 15.61 27.66 -11.30
N ALA A 112 15.14 26.42 -11.11
CA ALA A 112 16.03 25.28 -10.91
C ALA A 112 16.93 24.99 -12.13
N LYS A 113 16.41 25.10 -13.35
CA LYS A 113 17.19 24.91 -14.60
C LYS A 113 18.13 26.08 -14.88
N GLU A 114 17.69 27.31 -14.65
CA GLU A 114 18.49 28.54 -14.81
C GLU A 114 19.59 28.63 -13.75
N ASN A 115 19.35 28.20 -12.50
CA ASN A 115 20.43 28.00 -11.51
C ASN A 115 21.39 26.87 -11.92
N LEU A 116 20.89 25.74 -12.46
CA LEU A 116 21.75 24.65 -12.95
C LEU A 116 22.62 25.10 -14.14
N GLU A 117 22.04 25.86 -15.07
CA GLU A 117 22.75 26.45 -16.21
C GLU A 117 23.70 27.56 -15.77
N GLU A 118 23.36 28.36 -14.76
CA GLU A 118 24.30 29.31 -14.16
C GLU A 118 25.50 28.61 -13.51
N ASP A 119 25.29 27.53 -12.76
CA ASP A 119 26.38 26.81 -12.09
C ASP A 119 27.25 26.06 -13.11
N LEU A 120 26.65 25.47 -14.16
CA LEU A 120 27.38 24.95 -15.32
C LEU A 120 28.18 26.04 -16.05
N ASN A 121 27.65 27.26 -16.17
CA ASN A 121 28.37 28.38 -16.78
C ASN A 121 29.45 28.99 -15.86
N LYS A 122 29.32 28.88 -14.53
CA LYS A 122 30.38 29.25 -13.57
C LYS A 122 31.57 28.29 -13.66
N GLU A 123 31.33 26.99 -13.89
CA GLU A 123 32.38 26.02 -14.21
C GLU A 123 32.91 26.15 -15.65
N GLY A 124 32.11 26.73 -16.57
CA GLY A 124 32.42 26.94 -17.99
C GLY A 124 33.62 27.84 -18.34
N THR A 125 34.43 28.25 -17.34
CA THR A 125 35.74 28.91 -17.54
C THR A 125 36.94 28.08 -17.06
N MET A 126 36.75 26.79 -16.77
CA MET A 126 37.84 25.79 -16.84
C MET A 126 37.72 24.92 -18.11
N GLY A 127 38.87 24.45 -18.61
CA GLY A 127 38.99 23.91 -19.96
C GLY A 127 38.43 22.50 -20.17
N LEU A 128 38.44 22.07 -21.45
CA LEU A 128 38.01 20.77 -21.96
C LEU A 128 38.92 19.59 -21.49
N GLY A 129 38.99 19.36 -20.18
CA GLY A 129 39.76 18.29 -19.54
C GLY A 129 39.00 17.54 -18.45
N GLY A 130 38.21 18.23 -17.60
CA GLY A 130 37.63 17.63 -16.39
C GLY A 130 36.72 16.42 -16.59
N GLN A 131 36.11 16.26 -17.77
CA GLN A 131 35.28 15.07 -18.07
C GLN A 131 36.07 13.75 -18.14
N SER A 132 37.37 13.78 -18.46
CA SER A 132 38.19 12.54 -18.43
C SER A 132 38.64 12.20 -17.00
N GLU A 133 39.01 13.21 -16.20
CA GLU A 133 39.49 13.03 -14.83
C GLU A 133 38.39 12.50 -13.90
N ALA A 134 37.18 13.06 -13.96
CA ALA A 134 36.05 12.59 -13.15
C ALA A 134 35.63 11.15 -13.47
N VAL A 135 35.65 10.77 -14.76
CA VAL A 135 35.38 9.39 -15.20
C VAL A 135 36.53 8.44 -14.82
N HIS A 136 37.77 8.94 -14.75
CA HIS A 136 38.91 8.15 -14.29
C HIS A 136 38.86 7.88 -12.76
N ASP A 137 38.50 8.88 -11.94
CA ASP A 137 38.35 8.70 -10.48
C ASP A 137 37.19 7.75 -10.16
N LEU A 138 36.05 7.85 -10.85
CA LEU A 138 34.94 6.91 -10.68
C LEU A 138 35.32 5.45 -11.03
N ASN A 139 36.07 5.24 -12.11
CA ASN A 139 36.57 3.89 -12.44
C ASN A 139 37.59 3.39 -11.42
N GLU A 140 38.53 4.24 -10.97
CA GLU A 140 39.50 3.85 -9.94
C GLU A 140 38.82 3.58 -8.59
N MET A 141 37.77 4.34 -8.22
CA MET A 141 36.91 4.01 -7.06
C MET A 141 36.24 2.65 -7.22
N LYS A 142 35.75 2.29 -8.42
CA LYS A 142 35.13 0.98 -8.66
C LYS A 142 36.14 -0.16 -8.51
N GLU A 143 37.35 -0.02 -9.04
CA GLU A 143 38.43 -1.00 -8.87
C GLU A 143 38.82 -1.13 -7.39
N ARG A 144 39.03 0.00 -6.68
CA ARG A 144 39.31 0.03 -5.23
C ARG A 144 38.19 -0.64 -4.40
N ILE A 145 36.91 -0.46 -4.76
CA ILE A 145 35.77 -1.14 -4.12
C ILE A 145 35.85 -2.66 -4.33
N GLN A 146 36.12 -3.11 -5.56
CA GLN A 146 36.25 -4.54 -5.87
C GLN A 146 37.43 -5.18 -5.14
N ASP A 147 38.59 -4.51 -5.07
CA ASP A 147 39.75 -4.98 -4.32
C ASP A 147 39.49 -5.07 -2.80
N LEU A 148 38.81 -4.08 -2.22
CA LEU A 148 38.41 -4.13 -0.80
C LEU A 148 37.47 -5.32 -0.51
N VAL A 149 36.52 -5.63 -1.40
CA VAL A 149 35.66 -6.82 -1.29
C VAL A 149 36.47 -8.12 -1.49
N ASN A 150 37.44 -8.13 -2.41
CA ASN A 150 38.36 -9.24 -2.65
C ASN A 150 39.31 -9.52 -1.47
N ILE A 151 39.67 -8.50 -0.69
CA ILE A 151 40.44 -8.59 0.56
C ILE A 151 39.55 -9.04 1.73
N LEU A 152 38.33 -8.50 1.85
CA LEU A 152 37.42 -8.78 2.97
C LEU A 152 36.83 -10.19 2.96
N SER A 153 36.76 -10.82 1.78
CA SER A 153 36.40 -12.23 1.60
C SER A 153 37.53 -13.17 2.06
N ASP A 154 38.73 -13.03 1.51
CA ASP A 154 39.94 -13.81 1.88
C ASP A 154 40.76 -13.15 3.00
N PHE A 155 40.11 -12.58 4.02
CA PHE A 155 40.77 -11.73 5.02
C PHE A 155 41.91 -12.41 5.80
N ARG A 156 41.95 -13.76 5.86
CA ARG A 156 43.07 -14.51 6.46
C ARG A 156 44.34 -14.52 5.61
N ARG A 157 44.25 -14.28 4.30
CA ARG A 157 45.35 -14.39 3.32
C ARG A 157 45.75 -13.06 2.67
N LYS A 158 44.78 -12.16 2.43
CA LYS A 158 44.99 -10.93 1.64
C LYS A 158 45.06 -9.63 2.45
N ARG A 159 44.89 -9.68 3.78
CA ARG A 159 44.98 -8.48 4.64
C ARG A 159 46.41 -7.96 4.73
N ASP A 160 46.56 -6.65 4.83
CA ASP A 160 47.73 -6.04 5.44
C ASP A 160 47.73 -6.37 6.95
N PRO A 161 48.85 -6.82 7.56
CA PRO A 161 48.91 -7.09 9.00
C PRO A 161 48.75 -5.83 9.88
N ALA A 162 48.97 -4.63 9.36
CA ALA A 162 48.84 -3.36 10.08
C ALA A 162 47.41 -2.78 10.10
N ILE A 163 46.54 -3.17 9.15
CA ILE A 163 45.21 -2.58 8.98
C ILE A 163 44.12 -3.46 9.61
N SER A 164 43.23 -2.84 10.40
CA SER A 164 42.13 -3.56 11.06
C SER A 164 40.99 -3.91 10.08
N ARG A 165 40.23 -4.98 10.36
CA ARG A 165 39.05 -5.34 9.55
C ARG A 165 38.00 -4.23 9.54
N GLU A 166 37.85 -3.54 10.66
CA GLU A 166 36.92 -2.42 10.83
C GLU A 166 37.32 -1.21 9.98
N GLU A 167 38.61 -0.91 9.89
CA GLU A 167 39.13 0.14 9.01
C GLU A 167 38.91 -0.19 7.52
N TYR A 168 39.15 -1.44 7.10
CA TYR A 168 38.79 -1.88 5.75
C TYR A 168 37.28 -1.75 5.47
N MET A 169 36.42 -2.10 6.43
CA MET A 169 34.97 -1.92 6.31
C MET A 169 34.60 -0.44 6.21
N ASN A 170 35.20 0.45 7.01
CA ASN A 170 34.88 1.88 7.00
C ASN A 170 35.38 2.59 5.73
N ARG A 171 36.55 2.18 5.19
CA ARG A 171 37.00 2.60 3.85
C ARG A 171 36.01 2.15 2.77
N LEU A 172 35.60 0.87 2.75
CA LEU A 172 34.63 0.35 1.78
C LEU A 172 33.28 1.08 1.88
N ARG A 173 32.75 1.29 3.09
CA ARG A 173 31.53 2.06 3.35
C ARG A 173 31.63 3.47 2.75
N SER A 174 32.71 4.21 3.00
CA SER A 174 32.89 5.57 2.48
C SER A 174 33.01 5.61 0.95
N TYR A 175 33.71 4.65 0.33
CA TYR A 175 33.77 4.56 -1.13
C TYR A 175 32.41 4.20 -1.75
N CYS A 176 31.67 3.23 -1.19
CA CYS A 176 30.33 2.89 -1.67
C CYS A 176 29.32 4.04 -1.48
N ALA A 177 29.38 4.77 -0.36
CA ALA A 177 28.51 5.93 -0.13
C ALA A 177 28.72 7.03 -1.18
N LYS A 178 29.98 7.31 -1.53
CA LYS A 178 30.35 8.28 -2.57
C LYS A 178 29.99 7.80 -3.98
N PHE A 179 30.41 6.59 -4.36
CA PHE A 179 30.23 6.06 -5.71
C PHE A 179 28.76 5.86 -6.10
N TYR A 180 27.92 5.41 -5.15
CA TYR A 180 26.49 5.15 -5.40
C TYR A 180 25.56 6.28 -4.93
N CYS A 181 26.11 7.39 -4.40
CA CYS A 181 25.38 8.55 -3.87
C CYS A 181 24.31 8.20 -2.80
N TYR A 182 24.74 7.53 -1.71
CA TYR A 182 23.89 7.18 -0.56
C TYR A 182 24.29 7.92 0.71
N ASN A 183 23.32 8.16 1.60
CA ASN A 183 23.56 8.51 2.99
C ASN A 183 24.40 7.43 3.71
N GLU A 184 25.43 7.85 4.46
CA GLU A 184 26.35 6.97 5.20
C GLU A 184 25.60 6.06 6.20
N GLU A 185 24.53 6.56 6.85
CA GLU A 185 23.67 5.76 7.74
C GLU A 185 23.06 4.54 7.04
N LEU A 186 22.63 4.71 5.78
CA LEU A 186 21.99 3.64 5.01
C LEU A 186 23.02 2.62 4.51
N ILE A 187 24.20 3.08 4.12
CA ILE A 187 25.29 2.20 3.68
C ILE A 187 25.81 1.34 4.84
N GLU A 188 26.01 1.91 6.03
CA GLU A 188 26.28 1.10 7.23
C GLU A 188 25.19 0.05 7.45
N TYR A 189 23.91 0.45 7.39
CA TYR A 189 22.77 -0.45 7.59
C TYR A 189 22.66 -1.58 6.55
N PHE A 190 23.07 -1.36 5.29
CA PHE A 190 23.13 -2.44 4.29
C PHE A 190 24.31 -3.39 4.53
N PHE A 191 25.49 -2.87 4.88
CA PHE A 191 26.64 -3.69 5.31
C PHE A 191 26.42 -4.44 6.64
N ASP A 192 25.40 -4.04 7.41
CA ASP A 192 24.93 -4.77 8.60
C ASP A 192 23.93 -5.89 8.28
N MET A 193 23.30 -5.86 7.11
CA MET A 193 22.29 -6.83 6.66
C MET A 193 22.85 -7.90 5.73
N PHE A 194 23.80 -7.53 4.87
CA PHE A 194 24.37 -8.37 3.83
C PHE A 194 25.87 -8.60 4.03
N SER A 195 26.40 -9.69 3.48
CA SER A 195 27.86 -9.86 3.40
C SER A 195 28.48 -8.79 2.49
N PRO A 196 29.77 -8.38 2.62
CA PRO A 196 30.33 -7.29 1.82
C PRO A 196 30.24 -7.48 0.29
N LYS A 197 30.27 -8.74 -0.20
CA LYS A 197 30.06 -9.08 -1.62
C LYS A 197 28.59 -8.92 -2.03
N GLU A 198 27.69 -9.48 -1.23
CA GLU A 198 26.24 -9.40 -1.44
C GLU A 198 25.71 -7.96 -1.31
N CYS A 199 26.31 -7.13 -0.45
CA CYS A 199 25.99 -5.72 -0.32
C CYS A 199 26.38 -4.93 -1.60
N LEU A 200 27.46 -5.33 -2.27
CA LEU A 200 27.83 -4.74 -3.57
C LEU A 200 26.84 -5.16 -4.65
N GLU A 201 26.49 -6.45 -4.71
CA GLU A 201 25.46 -6.98 -5.63
C GLU A 201 24.09 -6.31 -5.42
N TRP A 202 23.72 -6.03 -4.17
CA TRP A 202 22.53 -5.27 -3.79
C TRP A 202 22.57 -3.81 -4.31
N LEU A 203 23.71 -3.12 -4.15
CA LEU A 203 23.89 -1.75 -4.63
C LEU A 203 23.87 -1.70 -6.16
N GLU A 204 24.68 -2.52 -6.84
CA GLU A 204 24.70 -2.61 -8.30
C GLU A 204 23.34 -2.97 -8.89
N ALA A 205 22.57 -3.86 -8.26
CA ALA A 205 21.21 -4.15 -8.69
C ALA A 205 20.31 -2.90 -8.60
N ASN A 206 20.42 -2.09 -7.55
CA ASN A 206 19.58 -0.90 -7.37
C ASN A 206 19.87 0.26 -8.35
N GLU A 207 21.05 0.28 -8.99
CA GLU A 207 21.36 1.23 -10.08
C GLU A 207 20.81 0.78 -11.44
N ASN A 208 20.50 -0.50 -11.61
CA ASN A 208 19.89 -1.02 -12.83
C ASN A 208 18.37 -0.84 -12.78
N ASP A 209 17.78 -0.36 -13.88
CA ASP A 209 16.32 -0.33 -14.06
C ASP A 209 15.69 -1.72 -13.93
N ARG A 210 14.42 -1.76 -13.51
CA ARG A 210 13.62 -2.99 -13.49
C ARG A 210 12.75 -3.10 -14.72
N PRO A 211 12.64 -4.30 -15.33
CA PRO A 211 11.79 -4.50 -16.50
C PRO A 211 10.34 -4.13 -16.19
N LEU A 212 9.64 -3.57 -17.18
CA LEU A 212 8.26 -3.17 -17.01
C LEU A 212 7.38 -4.42 -16.86
N VAL A 213 6.48 -4.43 -15.88
CA VAL A 213 5.58 -5.55 -15.60
C VAL A 213 4.14 -5.08 -15.63
N ILE A 214 3.28 -5.87 -16.27
CA ILE A 214 1.83 -5.67 -16.30
C ILE A 214 1.09 -6.85 -15.70
N ARG A 215 -0.03 -6.55 -15.03
CA ARG A 215 -1.00 -7.53 -14.51
C ARG A 215 -2.19 -7.61 -15.45
N THR A 216 -2.41 -8.76 -16.08
CA THR A 216 -3.62 -9.04 -16.87
C THR A 216 -4.88 -8.89 -16.01
N ASN A 217 -5.95 -8.30 -16.55
CA ASN A 217 -7.25 -8.23 -15.89
C ASN A 217 -8.15 -9.43 -16.23
N THR A 218 -8.13 -10.44 -15.37
CA THR A 218 -8.92 -11.67 -15.51
C THR A 218 -10.44 -11.48 -15.42
N LEU A 219 -10.93 -10.29 -15.08
CA LEU A 219 -12.36 -9.94 -15.18
C LEU A 219 -12.77 -9.61 -16.62
N LYS A 220 -11.82 -9.20 -17.48
CA LYS A 220 -12.07 -8.71 -18.86
C LYS A 220 -11.43 -9.55 -19.96
N THR A 221 -10.27 -10.18 -19.70
CA THR A 221 -9.53 -10.96 -20.73
C THR A 221 -8.61 -12.03 -20.12
N ARG A 222 -8.17 -13.01 -20.91
CA ARG A 222 -7.18 -14.01 -20.47
C ARG A 222 -5.77 -13.55 -20.86
N ARG A 223 -4.74 -14.04 -20.15
CA ARG A 223 -3.33 -13.64 -20.40
C ARG A 223 -2.85 -13.97 -21.82
N ARG A 224 -3.32 -15.07 -22.42
CA ARG A 224 -2.97 -15.46 -23.80
C ARG A 224 -3.53 -14.45 -24.80
N ASP A 225 -4.82 -14.15 -24.69
CA ASP A 225 -5.56 -13.25 -25.56
C ASP A 225 -4.96 -11.82 -25.51
N LEU A 226 -4.64 -11.32 -24.30
CA LEU A 226 -3.93 -10.05 -24.12
C LEU A 226 -2.52 -10.07 -24.69
N ALA A 227 -1.75 -11.14 -24.46
CA ALA A 227 -0.40 -11.28 -25.01
C ALA A 227 -0.44 -11.19 -26.54
N GLN A 228 -1.37 -11.89 -27.21
CA GLN A 228 -1.53 -11.82 -28.66
C GLN A 228 -1.90 -10.40 -29.12
N ALA A 229 -2.82 -9.72 -28.44
CA ALA A 229 -3.20 -8.35 -28.77
C ALA A 229 -2.04 -7.35 -28.68
N LEU A 230 -1.13 -7.53 -27.71
CA LEU A 230 0.07 -6.70 -27.55
C LEU A 230 1.19 -7.08 -28.53
N ILE A 231 1.42 -8.37 -28.80
CA ILE A 231 2.36 -8.85 -29.83
C ILE A 231 1.96 -8.33 -31.21
N ASN A 232 0.66 -8.33 -31.54
CA ASN A 232 0.13 -7.76 -32.78
C ASN A 232 0.35 -6.24 -32.91
N ARG A 233 0.73 -5.54 -31.82
CA ARG A 233 1.14 -4.12 -31.83
C ARG A 233 2.66 -3.92 -31.81
N GLY A 234 3.45 -5.00 -31.91
CA GLY A 234 4.91 -4.94 -31.85
C GLY A 234 5.49 -4.83 -30.43
N VAL A 235 4.72 -5.14 -29.39
CA VAL A 235 5.24 -5.16 -28.01
C VAL A 235 5.99 -6.46 -27.74
N ASN A 236 7.26 -6.38 -27.36
CA ASN A 236 8.08 -7.54 -27.00
C ASN A 236 7.85 -7.90 -25.52
N LEU A 237 7.24 -9.07 -25.28
CA LEU A 237 6.78 -9.48 -23.95
C LEU A 237 6.90 -10.99 -23.68
N ASP A 238 7.25 -11.32 -22.44
CA ASP A 238 7.31 -12.68 -21.90
C ASP A 238 6.26 -12.91 -20.80
N PRO A 239 5.91 -14.17 -20.48
CA PRO A 239 5.38 -14.53 -19.17
C PRO A 239 6.36 -14.12 -18.06
N LEU A 240 5.86 -13.53 -16.96
CA LEU A 240 6.72 -13.06 -15.86
C LEU A 240 7.51 -14.18 -15.14
N GLY A 241 7.02 -15.41 -15.20
CA GLY A 241 7.56 -16.60 -14.56
C GLY A 241 6.45 -17.58 -14.17
N GLU A 242 6.78 -18.85 -13.97
CA GLU A 242 5.79 -19.93 -13.72
C GLU A 242 4.90 -19.67 -12.48
N TRP A 243 5.43 -18.94 -11.50
CA TRP A 243 4.73 -18.53 -10.29
C TRP A 243 3.56 -17.56 -10.55
N SER A 244 3.53 -16.85 -11.69
CA SER A 244 2.47 -15.87 -12.01
C SER A 244 1.68 -16.27 -13.26
N ARG A 245 0.40 -16.61 -13.06
CA ARG A 245 -0.51 -16.94 -14.17
C ARG A 245 -1.00 -15.72 -14.97
N ILE A 246 -0.82 -14.51 -14.43
CA ILE A 246 -1.40 -13.24 -14.93
C ILE A 246 -0.37 -12.16 -15.28
N GLY A 247 0.87 -12.30 -14.80
CA GLY A 247 1.94 -11.33 -15.05
C GLY A 247 2.56 -11.50 -16.44
N LEU A 248 2.78 -10.38 -17.12
CA LEU A 248 3.59 -10.29 -18.33
C LEU A 248 4.71 -9.28 -18.08
N LYS A 249 5.92 -9.62 -18.54
CA LYS A 249 7.13 -8.80 -18.51
C LYS A 249 7.31 -8.20 -19.90
N ILE A 250 7.55 -6.90 -20.00
CA ILE A 250 7.78 -6.18 -21.25
C ILE A 250 9.26 -5.79 -21.31
N TYR A 251 9.90 -6.03 -22.46
CA TYR A 251 11.29 -5.64 -22.72
C TYR A 251 11.39 -4.37 -23.55
N ASP A 252 10.58 -4.30 -24.62
CA ASP A 252 10.60 -3.23 -25.60
C ASP A 252 9.19 -3.01 -26.16
N THR A 253 8.91 -1.79 -26.58
CA THR A 253 7.59 -1.37 -27.05
C THR A 253 7.65 -0.08 -27.86
N PRO A 254 7.19 -0.06 -29.13
CA PRO A 254 7.10 1.16 -29.93
C PRO A 254 5.96 2.10 -29.49
N VAL A 255 5.08 1.65 -28.56
CA VAL A 255 3.91 2.39 -28.08
C VAL A 255 3.97 2.53 -26.55
N PRO A 256 3.68 3.71 -25.97
CA PRO A 256 3.58 3.85 -24.51
C PRO A 256 2.50 2.93 -23.93
N ILE A 257 2.90 2.01 -23.06
CA ILE A 257 2.02 0.96 -22.48
C ILE A 257 0.88 1.54 -21.62
N GLY A 258 1.02 2.77 -21.12
CA GLY A 258 -0.07 3.51 -20.45
C GLY A 258 -1.09 4.17 -21.38
N ALA A 259 -0.88 4.15 -22.70
CA ALA A 259 -1.72 4.83 -23.70
C ALA A 259 -2.41 3.86 -24.68
N THR A 260 -2.28 2.54 -24.51
CA THR A 260 -2.90 1.58 -25.44
C THR A 260 -4.42 1.49 -25.22
N PRO A 261 -5.22 1.19 -26.28
CA PRO A 261 -6.65 0.95 -26.13
C PRO A 261 -6.98 -0.15 -25.11
N GLU A 262 -6.13 -1.17 -25.00
CA GLU A 262 -6.27 -2.25 -24.02
C GLU A 262 -6.04 -1.76 -22.59
N TYR A 263 -5.11 -0.83 -22.36
CA TYR A 263 -4.95 -0.19 -21.04
C TYR A 263 -6.18 0.65 -20.68
N LEU A 264 -6.68 1.47 -21.62
CA LEU A 264 -7.86 2.32 -21.43
C LEU A 264 -9.14 1.49 -21.21
N ALA A 265 -9.31 0.40 -21.96
CA ALA A 265 -10.37 -0.59 -21.74
C ALA A 265 -10.22 -1.39 -20.43
N GLY A 266 -9.09 -1.24 -19.74
CA GLY A 266 -8.81 -1.90 -18.46
C GLY A 266 -8.47 -3.39 -18.59
N HIS A 267 -7.93 -3.84 -19.73
CA HIS A 267 -7.46 -5.22 -19.91
C HIS A 267 -6.22 -5.54 -19.08
N TYR A 268 -5.48 -4.54 -18.60
CA TYR A 268 -4.38 -4.71 -17.65
C TYR A 268 -4.11 -3.47 -16.78
N MET A 269 -3.25 -3.69 -15.78
CA MET A 269 -2.69 -2.67 -14.89
C MET A 269 -1.16 -2.67 -14.97
N LEU A 270 -0.53 -1.49 -15.03
CA LEU A 270 0.90 -1.34 -14.80
C LEU A 270 1.18 -1.63 -13.32
N GLN A 271 1.93 -2.70 -12.99
CA GLN A 271 2.16 -3.10 -11.60
C GLN A 271 3.41 -3.97 -11.49
N SER A 272 4.27 -3.67 -10.50
CA SER A 272 5.48 -4.46 -10.28
C SER A 272 5.21 -5.90 -9.84
N ALA A 273 6.13 -6.79 -10.20
CA ALA A 273 6.08 -8.21 -9.86
C ALA A 273 5.84 -8.45 -8.35
N SER A 274 6.63 -7.79 -7.50
CA SER A 274 6.56 -7.94 -6.04
C SER A 274 5.21 -7.49 -5.47
N SER A 275 4.57 -6.49 -6.08
CA SER A 275 3.26 -5.99 -5.66
C SER A 275 2.10 -6.99 -5.91
N MET A 276 2.32 -8.08 -6.64
CA MET A 276 1.33 -9.16 -6.82
C MET A 276 1.36 -10.16 -5.65
N LEU A 277 2.52 -10.33 -5.01
CA LEU A 277 2.79 -11.40 -4.03
C LEU A 277 1.92 -11.35 -2.75
N PRO A 278 1.61 -10.18 -2.14
CA PRO A 278 0.73 -10.13 -0.96
C PRO A 278 -0.67 -10.67 -1.23
N VAL A 279 -1.23 -10.35 -2.40
CA VAL A 279 -2.59 -10.77 -2.78
C VAL A 279 -2.62 -12.27 -3.11
N MET A 280 -1.55 -12.81 -3.69
CA MET A 280 -1.36 -14.25 -3.85
C MET A 280 -1.28 -14.97 -2.49
N ALA A 281 -0.51 -14.44 -1.54
CA ALA A 281 -0.42 -15.00 -0.19
C ALA A 281 -1.75 -14.89 0.60
N LEU A 282 -2.50 -13.81 0.40
CA LEU A 282 -3.82 -13.57 1.00
C LEU A 282 -4.83 -14.64 0.55
N ASN A 283 -4.73 -15.06 -0.72
CA ASN A 283 -5.63 -16.01 -1.38
C ASN A 283 -7.13 -15.71 -1.13
N PRO A 284 -7.62 -14.50 -1.52
CA PRO A 284 -9.00 -14.08 -1.31
C PRO A 284 -9.99 -14.96 -2.08
N GLN A 285 -11.12 -15.30 -1.46
CA GLN A 285 -12.15 -16.17 -2.05
C GLN A 285 -13.41 -15.40 -2.45
N PRO A 286 -14.20 -15.92 -3.42
CA PRO A 286 -15.51 -15.38 -3.73
C PRO A 286 -16.45 -15.33 -2.51
N ASN A 287 -17.22 -14.25 -2.40
CA ASN A 287 -18.20 -13.98 -1.33
C ASN A 287 -17.64 -13.71 0.09
N GLU A 288 -16.33 -13.54 0.26
CA GLU A 288 -15.74 -13.07 1.53
C GLU A 288 -15.94 -11.55 1.76
N ARG A 289 -15.77 -11.10 3.00
CA ARG A 289 -15.55 -9.69 3.37
C ARG A 289 -14.07 -9.44 3.53
N ILE A 290 -13.49 -8.54 2.72
CA ILE A 290 -12.05 -8.26 2.70
C ILE A 290 -11.79 -6.76 2.84
N LEU A 291 -10.78 -6.40 3.63
CA LEU A 291 -10.30 -5.03 3.81
C LEU A 291 -8.88 -4.87 3.24
N ASP A 292 -8.66 -3.81 2.48
CA ASP A 292 -7.36 -3.32 2.02
C ASP A 292 -7.09 -1.98 2.74
N MET A 293 -6.25 -1.98 3.77
CA MET A 293 -6.18 -0.89 4.77
C MET A 293 -5.45 0.38 4.31
N CYS A 294 -4.59 0.24 3.31
CA CYS A 294 -3.70 1.28 2.75
C CYS A 294 -3.65 1.11 1.22
N CYS A 295 -4.83 1.19 0.62
CA CYS A 295 -5.14 0.63 -0.69
C CYS A 295 -4.48 1.36 -1.88
N ALA A 296 -4.16 2.65 -1.73
CA ALA A 296 -3.85 3.49 -2.88
C ALA A 296 -2.47 3.16 -3.49
N PRO A 297 -2.34 3.09 -4.83
CA PRO A 297 -3.27 3.61 -5.85
C PRO A 297 -4.28 2.59 -6.42
N GLY A 298 -4.71 1.60 -5.64
CA GLY A 298 -5.71 0.58 -6.03
C GLY A 298 -5.14 -0.65 -6.75
N GLY A 299 -3.82 -0.72 -6.92
CA GLY A 299 -3.16 -1.82 -7.64
C GLY A 299 -3.37 -3.19 -6.97
N LYS A 300 -3.29 -3.26 -5.63
CA LYS A 300 -3.51 -4.51 -4.87
C LYS A 300 -5.01 -4.79 -4.70
N THR A 301 -5.80 -3.78 -4.38
CA THR A 301 -7.28 -3.79 -4.32
C THR A 301 -7.92 -4.42 -5.55
N THR A 302 -7.52 -3.97 -6.74
CA THR A 302 -8.07 -4.46 -8.02
C THR A 302 -7.63 -5.90 -8.34
N HIS A 303 -6.55 -6.39 -7.75
CA HIS A 303 -6.13 -7.80 -7.83
C HIS A 303 -6.96 -8.68 -6.88
N ILE A 304 -7.34 -8.17 -5.69
CA ILE A 304 -8.28 -8.84 -4.78
C ILE A 304 -9.64 -9.01 -5.48
N ALA A 305 -10.21 -7.95 -6.05
CA ALA A 305 -11.48 -8.01 -6.77
C ALA A 305 -11.49 -9.00 -7.94
N GLN A 306 -10.38 -9.11 -8.68
CA GLN A 306 -10.19 -10.08 -9.76
C GLN A 306 -10.30 -11.54 -9.28
N LEU A 307 -9.68 -11.86 -8.15
CA LEU A 307 -9.71 -13.21 -7.56
C LEU A 307 -11.08 -13.51 -6.91
N MET A 308 -11.70 -12.51 -6.28
CA MET A 308 -13.10 -12.58 -5.79
C MET A 308 -14.13 -12.61 -6.93
N LYS A 309 -13.74 -12.40 -8.20
CA LYS A 309 -14.60 -12.31 -9.38
C LYS A 309 -15.75 -11.29 -9.22
N ASN A 310 -15.46 -10.13 -8.64
CA ASN A 310 -16.45 -9.10 -8.29
C ASN A 310 -17.61 -9.58 -7.38
N THR A 311 -17.39 -10.60 -6.53
CA THR A 311 -18.37 -11.06 -5.52
C THR A 311 -17.95 -10.67 -4.10
N GLY A 312 -18.83 -10.83 -3.11
CA GLY A 312 -18.55 -10.44 -1.73
C GLY A 312 -18.46 -8.93 -1.52
N VAL A 313 -17.70 -8.51 -0.51
CA VAL A 313 -17.49 -7.09 -0.19
C VAL A 313 -16.00 -6.82 -0.03
N LEU A 314 -15.47 -5.89 -0.83
CA LEU A 314 -14.11 -5.37 -0.69
C LEU A 314 -14.18 -3.94 -0.17
N VAL A 315 -13.51 -3.65 0.94
CA VAL A 315 -13.37 -2.29 1.48
C VAL A 315 -11.95 -1.80 1.22
N ALA A 316 -11.81 -0.64 0.62
CA ALA A 316 -10.55 -0.08 0.14
C ALA A 316 -10.29 1.27 0.81
N ASN A 317 -9.41 1.26 1.81
CA ASN A 317 -9.15 2.41 2.67
C ASN A 317 -7.77 3.04 2.41
N ASP A 318 -7.68 4.37 2.38
CA ASP A 318 -6.41 5.09 2.49
C ASP A 318 -6.60 6.37 3.31
N LEU A 319 -5.54 6.82 3.99
CA LEU A 319 -5.58 8.04 4.82
C LEU A 319 -5.59 9.32 3.97
N LYS A 320 -4.99 9.30 2.78
CA LYS A 320 -4.82 10.48 1.93
C LYS A 320 -5.89 10.57 0.84
N LYS A 321 -6.78 11.56 0.92
CA LYS A 321 -7.93 11.74 0.01
C LYS A 321 -7.47 11.90 -1.44
N GLU A 322 -6.38 12.63 -1.65
CA GLU A 322 -5.70 12.87 -2.93
C GLU A 322 -5.32 11.53 -3.62
N ARG A 323 -4.81 10.55 -2.84
CA ARG A 323 -4.40 9.23 -3.34
C ARG A 323 -5.60 8.31 -3.63
N LEU A 324 -6.77 8.60 -3.06
CA LEU A 324 -8.00 7.87 -3.37
C LEU A 324 -8.56 8.21 -4.75
N VAL A 325 -8.29 9.39 -5.32
CA VAL A 325 -8.71 9.76 -6.69
C VAL A 325 -8.17 8.76 -7.71
N ALA A 326 -6.87 8.47 -7.68
CA ALA A 326 -6.23 7.46 -8.52
C ALA A 326 -6.75 6.03 -8.26
N THR A 327 -7.18 5.75 -7.03
CA THR A 327 -7.75 4.46 -6.63
C THR A 327 -9.14 4.26 -7.24
N VAL A 328 -10.01 5.26 -7.13
CA VAL A 328 -11.35 5.29 -7.74
C VAL A 328 -11.24 5.15 -9.27
N ALA A 329 -10.37 5.94 -9.91
CA ALA A 329 -10.14 5.87 -11.36
C ALA A 329 -9.70 4.46 -11.81
N ASN A 330 -8.78 3.81 -11.08
CA ASN A 330 -8.36 2.44 -11.39
C ASN A 330 -9.46 1.39 -11.16
N LEU A 331 -10.28 1.53 -10.11
CA LEU A 331 -11.42 0.64 -9.85
C LEU A 331 -12.45 0.69 -10.99
N HIS A 332 -12.85 1.91 -11.42
CA HIS A 332 -13.77 2.07 -12.55
C HIS A 332 -13.17 1.55 -13.87
N ARG A 333 -11.94 1.96 -14.22
CA ARG A 333 -11.28 1.52 -15.47
C ARG A 333 -11.15 0.00 -15.56
N LEU A 334 -10.77 -0.67 -14.47
CA LEU A 334 -10.62 -2.12 -14.43
C LEU A 334 -11.95 -2.87 -14.27
N GLY A 335 -13.07 -2.17 -14.05
CA GLY A 335 -14.41 -2.76 -13.95
C GLY A 335 -14.66 -3.49 -12.63
N VAL A 336 -14.16 -2.96 -11.52
CA VAL A 336 -14.41 -3.49 -10.17
C VAL A 336 -15.73 -2.95 -9.64
N THR A 337 -16.65 -3.84 -9.27
CA THR A 337 -18.02 -3.47 -8.85
C THR A 337 -18.37 -3.82 -7.40
N ASN A 338 -17.50 -4.55 -6.69
CA ASN A 338 -17.70 -4.99 -5.30
C ASN A 338 -16.88 -4.17 -4.27
N ALA A 339 -16.30 -3.04 -4.68
CA ALA A 339 -15.41 -2.23 -3.86
C ALA A 339 -16.11 -0.99 -3.26
N ILE A 340 -15.93 -0.80 -1.96
CA ILE A 340 -16.34 0.39 -1.21
C ILE A 340 -15.06 1.17 -0.85
N VAL A 341 -14.92 2.40 -1.35
CA VAL A 341 -13.74 3.24 -1.07
C VAL A 341 -13.99 4.11 0.16
N THR A 342 -13.04 4.15 1.09
CA THR A 342 -13.16 4.89 2.36
C THR A 342 -11.92 5.70 2.71
N ASN A 343 -12.08 6.76 3.52
CA ASN A 343 -11.01 7.63 3.97
C ASN A 343 -10.95 7.70 5.50
N TYR A 344 -10.42 6.65 6.13
CA TYR A 344 -10.24 6.56 7.58
C TYR A 344 -8.77 6.29 7.95
N ASN A 345 -8.40 6.65 9.19
CA ASN A 345 -7.12 6.24 9.76
C ASN A 345 -7.14 4.74 10.05
N GLY A 346 -6.28 3.98 9.36
CA GLY A 346 -6.18 2.52 9.50
C GLY A 346 -5.97 2.05 10.95
N CYS A 347 -5.28 2.84 11.79
CA CYS A 347 -5.05 2.50 13.20
C CYS A 347 -6.35 2.44 14.05
N ARG A 348 -7.46 3.02 13.55
CA ARG A 348 -8.79 3.06 14.18
C ARG A 348 -9.83 2.26 13.40
N PHE A 349 -9.44 1.56 12.33
CA PHE A 349 -10.42 0.89 11.45
C PHE A 349 -11.34 -0.11 12.18
N PRO A 350 -10.89 -0.89 13.19
CA PRO A 350 -11.78 -1.74 13.99
C PRO A 350 -12.94 -1.01 14.67
N ASP A 351 -12.73 0.24 15.11
CA ASP A 351 -13.79 1.04 15.76
C ASP A 351 -14.87 1.48 14.73
N VAL A 352 -14.50 1.59 13.44
CA VAL A 352 -15.41 1.98 12.34
C VAL A 352 -16.12 0.76 11.73
N MET A 353 -15.38 -0.32 11.44
CA MET A 353 -15.94 -1.54 10.87
C MET A 353 -15.01 -2.74 11.13
N GLY A 354 -15.58 -3.84 11.62
CA GLY A 354 -14.87 -5.11 11.83
C GLY A 354 -15.58 -6.31 11.20
N GLY A 355 -15.12 -7.51 11.56
CA GLY A 355 -15.69 -8.79 11.13
C GLY A 355 -15.32 -9.16 9.68
N PHE A 356 -14.12 -8.81 9.24
CA PHE A 356 -13.59 -9.23 7.94
C PHE A 356 -13.09 -10.68 8.01
N ASP A 357 -13.26 -11.44 6.92
CA ASP A 357 -12.63 -12.76 6.76
C ASP A 357 -11.12 -12.60 6.55
N ARG A 358 -10.72 -11.58 5.78
CA ARG A 358 -9.31 -11.28 5.49
C ARG A 358 -9.00 -9.78 5.50
N VAL A 359 -7.77 -9.44 5.88
CA VAL A 359 -7.20 -8.09 5.77
C VAL A 359 -5.88 -8.15 5.01
N LEU A 360 -5.73 -7.25 4.05
CA LEU A 360 -4.43 -6.86 3.49
C LEU A 360 -3.99 -5.54 4.15
N LEU A 361 -2.78 -5.56 4.70
CA LEU A 361 -2.06 -4.38 5.15
C LEU A 361 -0.75 -4.26 4.37
N ASP A 362 -0.81 -3.54 3.24
CA ASP A 362 0.37 -3.06 2.52
C ASP A 362 0.83 -1.76 3.18
N ALA A 363 1.71 -1.87 4.17
CA ALA A 363 1.93 -0.81 5.14
C ALA A 363 2.81 0.33 4.57
N PRO A 364 2.54 1.60 4.94
CA PRO A 364 3.35 2.73 4.51
C PRO A 364 4.81 2.57 4.97
N CYS A 365 5.71 2.47 4.00
CA CYS A 365 7.07 1.98 4.16
C CYS A 365 8.12 3.01 3.73
N SER A 366 9.36 2.83 4.18
CA SER A 366 10.50 3.72 3.87
C SER A 366 10.85 3.80 2.37
N GLY A 367 10.52 2.78 1.58
CA GLY A 367 10.86 2.68 0.16
C GLY A 367 12.19 1.97 -0.14
N LEU A 368 12.89 1.43 0.88
CA LEU A 368 14.22 0.82 0.71
C LEU A 368 14.28 -0.38 -0.25
N GLY A 369 13.15 -0.97 -0.63
CA GLY A 369 13.08 -2.02 -1.65
C GLY A 369 12.86 -1.52 -3.09
N VAL A 370 12.51 -0.25 -3.28
CA VAL A 370 12.15 0.34 -4.58
C VAL A 370 13.10 1.46 -5.01
N ILE A 371 14.36 1.42 -4.55
CA ILE A 371 15.37 2.45 -4.82
C ILE A 371 15.65 2.61 -6.32
N SER A 372 15.59 1.53 -7.10
CA SER A 372 15.68 1.54 -8.57
C SER A 372 14.43 2.09 -9.28
N ARG A 373 13.54 2.79 -8.55
CA ARG A 373 12.34 3.50 -9.06
C ARG A 373 12.22 4.89 -8.45
N ASP A 374 12.65 5.04 -7.19
CA ASP A 374 12.71 6.30 -6.45
C ASP A 374 14.12 6.45 -5.85
N THR A 375 15.02 7.05 -6.62
CA THR A 375 16.41 7.31 -6.20
C THR A 375 16.50 8.34 -5.07
N SER A 376 15.45 9.12 -4.82
CA SER A 376 15.41 10.07 -3.70
C SER A 376 15.48 9.37 -2.33
N VAL A 377 15.11 8.08 -2.27
CA VAL A 377 15.24 7.22 -1.09
C VAL A 377 16.69 7.13 -0.60
N LYS A 378 17.70 7.20 -1.49
CA LYS A 378 19.13 7.10 -1.13
C LYS A 378 19.61 8.22 -0.20
N LEU A 379 19.01 9.41 -0.32
CA LEU A 379 19.41 10.63 0.37
C LEU A 379 18.38 11.02 1.45
N ASN A 380 17.08 10.91 1.15
CA ASN A 380 16.00 11.42 2.00
C ASN A 380 15.56 10.45 3.12
N ARG A 381 16.20 9.29 3.27
CA ARG A 381 15.92 8.33 4.35
C ARG A 381 17.08 8.27 5.34
N THR A 382 16.69 8.20 6.61
CA THR A 382 17.55 8.06 7.80
C THR A 382 17.00 6.93 8.66
N ILE A 383 17.81 6.38 9.56
CA ILE A 383 17.38 5.30 10.47
C ILE A 383 16.21 5.76 11.35
N LYS A 384 16.19 7.04 11.74
CA LYS A 384 15.09 7.65 12.50
C LYS A 384 13.76 7.64 11.72
N ASN A 385 13.77 7.93 10.42
CA ASN A 385 12.57 7.89 9.58
C ASN A 385 12.05 6.45 9.42
N ILE A 386 12.95 5.47 9.30
CA ILE A 386 12.62 4.04 9.21
C ILE A 386 11.98 3.55 10.53
N GLN A 387 12.53 3.96 11.68
CA GLN A 387 11.97 3.63 13.00
C GLN A 387 10.61 4.30 13.26
N ALA A 388 10.40 5.54 12.80
CA ALA A 388 9.11 6.22 12.89
C ALA A 388 8.03 5.50 12.04
N ASN A 389 8.37 5.06 10.83
CA ASN A 389 7.49 4.22 10.02
C ASN A 389 7.17 2.89 10.74
N ALA A 390 8.18 2.20 11.29
CA ALA A 390 7.98 0.96 12.03
C ALA A 390 7.04 1.10 13.24
N PHE A 391 7.04 2.25 13.93
CA PHE A 391 6.08 2.54 14.99
C PHE A 391 4.64 2.62 14.46
N VAL A 392 4.40 3.33 13.36
CA VAL A 392 3.09 3.40 12.71
C VAL A 392 2.65 2.04 12.15
N GLN A 393 3.58 1.26 11.61
CA GLN A 393 3.34 -0.10 11.11
C GLN A 393 2.93 -1.07 12.24
N LYS A 394 3.51 -0.97 13.45
CA LYS A 394 3.05 -1.71 14.64
C LYS A 394 1.58 -1.38 14.97
N LEU A 395 1.21 -0.10 14.98
CA LEU A 395 -0.17 0.34 15.23
C LEU A 395 -1.15 -0.21 14.18
N LEU A 396 -0.80 -0.07 12.89
CA LEU A 396 -1.61 -0.56 11.78
C LEU A 396 -1.78 -2.09 11.81
N LEU A 397 -0.72 -2.85 12.15
CA LEU A 397 -0.79 -4.31 12.18
C LEU A 397 -1.63 -4.82 13.37
N LEU A 398 -1.62 -4.15 14.52
CA LEU A 398 -2.58 -4.45 15.58
C LEU A 398 -4.02 -4.21 15.10
N ALA A 399 -4.30 -3.05 14.50
CA ALA A 399 -5.62 -2.73 13.97
C ALA A 399 -6.07 -3.70 12.86
N ALA A 400 -5.16 -4.18 12.01
CA ALA A 400 -5.45 -5.23 11.02
C ALA A 400 -5.90 -6.54 11.64
N ILE A 401 -5.23 -6.97 12.72
CA ILE A 401 -5.56 -8.19 13.47
C ILE A 401 -6.87 -8.02 14.24
N ASP A 402 -7.15 -6.84 14.76
CA ASP A 402 -8.40 -6.54 15.47
C ASP A 402 -9.60 -6.39 14.51
N SER A 403 -9.36 -6.11 13.22
CA SER A 403 -10.38 -6.01 12.17
C SER A 403 -10.91 -7.38 11.69
N VAL A 404 -10.12 -8.45 11.75
CA VAL A 404 -10.55 -9.81 11.37
C VAL A 404 -11.21 -10.57 12.52
N ASP A 405 -12.17 -11.44 12.19
CA ASP A 405 -12.77 -12.39 13.14
C ASP A 405 -12.04 -13.74 13.11
N ALA A 406 -11.60 -14.25 14.27
CA ALA A 406 -11.06 -15.61 14.41
C ALA A 406 -12.05 -16.70 13.94
N ASN A 407 -13.36 -16.44 14.00
CA ASN A 407 -14.43 -17.39 13.62
C ASN A 407 -14.75 -17.39 12.11
N ALA A 408 -14.03 -16.61 11.29
CA ALA A 408 -14.16 -16.67 9.83
C ALA A 408 -13.88 -18.09 9.30
N LYS A 409 -14.44 -18.45 8.14
CA LYS A 409 -14.42 -19.84 7.63
C LYS A 409 -13.02 -20.44 7.40
N ALA A 410 -12.00 -19.59 7.25
CA ALA A 410 -10.59 -19.99 7.09
C ALA A 410 -9.71 -19.64 8.31
N GLY A 411 -10.33 -19.19 9.41
CA GLY A 411 -9.69 -18.32 10.41
C GLY A 411 -9.49 -16.90 9.87
N GLY A 412 -9.41 -15.90 10.74
CA GLY A 412 -9.17 -14.52 10.33
C GLY A 412 -7.76 -14.34 9.75
N VAL A 413 -7.63 -14.09 8.45
CA VAL A 413 -6.33 -14.03 7.76
C VAL A 413 -5.86 -12.58 7.62
N VAL A 414 -4.66 -12.27 8.11
CA VAL A 414 -4.00 -10.98 7.85
C VAL A 414 -2.74 -11.22 7.02
N VAL A 415 -2.60 -10.53 5.89
CA VAL A 415 -1.32 -10.41 5.19
C VAL A 415 -0.74 -9.03 5.44
N TYR A 416 0.47 -9.01 5.99
CA TYR A 416 1.29 -7.84 6.15
C TYR A 416 2.34 -7.80 5.03
N SER A 417 2.49 -6.66 4.37
CA SER A 417 3.53 -6.45 3.36
C SER A 417 4.16 -5.06 3.42
N THR A 418 5.41 -4.97 2.98
CA THR A 418 6.14 -3.69 2.86
C THR A 418 6.97 -3.64 1.58
N CYS A 419 7.19 -2.42 1.09
CA CYS A 419 8.18 -2.06 0.07
C CYS A 419 9.61 -1.88 0.62
N SER A 420 9.95 -2.56 1.72
CA SER A 420 11.20 -2.37 2.45
C SER A 420 11.92 -3.69 2.71
N ILE A 421 13.26 -3.63 2.75
CA ILE A 421 14.10 -4.72 3.24
C ILE A 421 14.44 -4.56 4.74
N SER A 422 14.09 -3.43 5.36
CA SER A 422 14.48 -3.13 6.75
C SER A 422 13.87 -4.11 7.75
N VAL A 423 14.72 -4.69 8.59
CA VAL A 423 14.34 -5.55 9.71
C VAL A 423 13.48 -4.79 10.75
N TYR A 424 13.65 -3.47 10.85
CA TYR A 424 12.84 -2.62 11.75
C TYR A 424 11.37 -2.54 11.31
N GLU A 425 11.13 -2.50 9.99
CA GLU A 425 9.79 -2.43 9.39
C GLU A 425 9.19 -3.84 9.17
N ASN A 426 10.03 -4.86 9.05
CA ASN A 426 9.63 -6.22 8.69
C ASN A 426 9.49 -7.11 9.95
N GLU A 427 10.53 -7.89 10.29
CA GLU A 427 10.45 -8.88 11.37
C GLU A 427 10.17 -8.24 12.74
N ALA A 428 10.68 -7.04 13.03
CA ALA A 428 10.42 -6.39 14.32
C ALA A 428 8.94 -6.00 14.50
N VAL A 429 8.24 -5.60 13.43
CA VAL A 429 6.79 -5.30 13.45
C VAL A 429 5.97 -6.58 13.61
N VAL A 430 6.31 -7.64 12.87
CA VAL A 430 5.61 -8.93 12.97
C VAL A 430 5.86 -9.60 14.33
N ASN A 431 7.07 -9.50 14.89
CA ASN A 431 7.42 -10.07 16.19
C ASN A 431 6.66 -9.36 17.33
N TYR A 432 6.47 -8.05 17.19
CA TYR A 432 5.64 -7.26 18.10
C TYR A 432 4.18 -7.72 18.07
N ALA A 433 3.59 -7.90 16.88
CA ALA A 433 2.22 -8.39 16.73
C ALA A 433 2.02 -9.81 17.28
N LEU A 434 2.98 -10.72 17.06
CA LEU A 434 2.97 -12.08 17.64
C LEU A 434 2.98 -12.09 19.17
N ARG A 435 3.57 -11.09 19.83
CA ARG A 435 3.51 -10.92 21.29
C ARG A 435 2.16 -10.37 21.75
N LYS A 436 1.64 -9.37 21.03
CA LYS A 436 0.49 -8.56 21.47
C LYS A 436 -0.90 -9.10 21.07
N ARG A 437 -1.01 -10.14 20.26
CA ARG A 437 -2.29 -10.72 19.79
C ARG A 437 -2.22 -12.23 19.63
N HIS A 438 -3.37 -12.89 19.73
CA HIS A 438 -3.53 -14.33 19.46
C HIS A 438 -3.54 -14.64 17.95
N VAL A 439 -2.37 -14.45 17.34
CA VAL A 439 -2.06 -14.76 15.93
C VAL A 439 -0.91 -15.74 15.83
N LYS A 440 -0.93 -16.59 14.81
CA LYS A 440 0.18 -17.47 14.41
C LYS A 440 0.66 -17.09 13.02
N LEU A 441 1.97 -17.14 12.79
CA LEU A 441 2.50 -17.18 11.42
C LEU A 441 2.11 -18.51 10.77
N VAL A 442 1.85 -18.45 9.47
CA VAL A 442 1.65 -19.61 8.58
C VAL A 442 2.42 -19.36 7.29
N ASP A 443 2.71 -20.41 6.51
CA ASP A 443 3.35 -20.20 5.21
C ASP A 443 2.48 -19.33 4.30
N THR A 444 3.12 -18.31 3.74
CA THR A 444 2.64 -17.49 2.64
C THR A 444 2.00 -18.31 1.51
N GLY A 445 2.56 -19.48 1.17
CA GLY A 445 2.19 -20.26 -0.01
C GLY A 445 2.82 -19.74 -1.30
N LEU A 446 3.84 -18.90 -1.20
CA LEU A 446 4.62 -18.38 -2.32
C LEU A 446 5.78 -19.34 -2.63
N SER A 447 5.95 -19.72 -3.89
CA SER A 447 6.89 -20.76 -4.32
C SER A 447 8.37 -20.38 -4.27
N PHE A 448 8.68 -19.11 -4.00
CA PHE A 448 10.03 -18.56 -3.98
C PHE A 448 10.14 -17.40 -2.97
N GLY A 449 11.36 -16.97 -2.67
CA GLY A 449 11.67 -15.91 -1.71
C GLY A 449 12.45 -16.42 -0.49
N THR A 450 13.48 -15.68 -0.11
CA THR A 450 14.34 -15.95 1.05
C THR A 450 13.50 -15.95 2.34
N PRO A 451 13.71 -16.86 3.30
CA PRO A 451 13.02 -16.81 4.59
C PRO A 451 13.38 -15.54 5.38
N GLY A 452 12.46 -15.06 6.22
CA GLY A 452 12.72 -13.98 7.17
C GLY A 452 13.75 -14.32 8.24
N PHE A 453 14.40 -13.30 8.79
CA PHE A 453 15.45 -13.46 9.81
C PHE A 453 14.89 -13.94 11.15
N THR A 454 15.55 -14.93 11.77
CA THR A 454 15.28 -15.35 13.16
C THR A 454 16.09 -14.57 14.18
N SER A 455 17.22 -13.97 13.77
CA SER A 455 18.04 -13.07 14.58
C SER A 455 18.74 -12.04 13.71
N PHE A 456 18.82 -10.79 14.19
CA PHE A 456 19.52 -9.70 13.51
C PHE A 456 20.23 -8.82 14.55
N ARG A 457 21.56 -8.84 14.56
CA ARG A 457 22.41 -8.13 15.54
C ARG A 457 21.99 -8.45 16.98
N THR A 458 21.42 -7.49 17.72
CA THR A 458 20.89 -7.67 19.08
C THR A 458 19.47 -8.26 19.13
N TYR A 459 18.71 -8.18 18.05
CA TYR A 459 17.33 -8.67 17.99
C TYR A 459 17.28 -10.19 17.83
N LYS A 460 16.45 -10.84 18.63
CA LYS A 460 16.04 -12.24 18.47
C LYS A 460 14.54 -12.26 18.23
N PHE A 461 14.12 -12.90 17.15
CA PHE A 461 12.72 -12.99 16.73
C PHE A 461 12.17 -14.40 16.95
N HIS A 462 10.85 -14.53 16.90
CA HIS A 462 10.18 -15.82 17.02
C HIS A 462 10.66 -16.81 15.93
N PRO A 463 10.94 -18.09 16.24
CA PRO A 463 11.48 -19.04 15.25
C PRO A 463 10.65 -19.22 13.98
N ALA A 464 9.33 -18.96 14.06
CA ALA A 464 8.43 -19.00 12.91
C ALA A 464 8.63 -17.87 11.87
N MET A 465 9.54 -16.89 12.09
CA MET A 465 9.85 -15.88 11.06
C MET A 465 10.34 -16.47 9.74
N THR A 466 10.86 -17.70 9.76
CA THR A 466 11.20 -18.50 8.57
C THR A 466 10.01 -18.76 7.63
N MET A 467 8.77 -18.62 8.11
CA MET A 467 7.54 -18.70 7.29
C MET A 467 7.24 -17.39 6.51
N THR A 468 7.88 -16.28 6.88
CA THR A 468 7.78 -15.01 6.14
C THR A 468 8.76 -15.01 4.96
N ARG A 469 8.44 -14.23 3.91
CA ARG A 469 9.23 -14.18 2.67
C ARG A 469 9.81 -12.79 2.44
N ARG A 470 11.11 -12.76 2.15
CA ARG A 470 11.89 -11.62 1.68
C ARG A 470 12.19 -11.78 0.20
N TYR A 471 12.04 -10.69 -0.53
CA TYR A 471 12.39 -10.56 -1.94
C TYR A 471 13.45 -9.48 -2.08
N TYR A 472 14.47 -9.79 -2.87
CA TYR A 472 15.67 -8.98 -3.04
C TYR A 472 16.00 -8.86 -4.52
N PRO A 473 16.11 -7.65 -5.10
CA PRO A 473 16.50 -7.43 -6.50
C PRO A 473 17.71 -8.22 -7.00
N HIS A 474 18.82 -8.29 -6.27
CA HIS A 474 20.03 -9.01 -6.72
C HIS A 474 19.82 -10.53 -6.83
N VAL A 475 19.00 -11.12 -5.96
CA VAL A 475 18.71 -12.56 -5.95
C VAL A 475 17.56 -12.95 -6.88
N HIS A 476 16.56 -12.08 -7.06
CA HIS A 476 15.27 -12.46 -7.66
C HIS A 476 14.90 -11.66 -8.93
N ASN A 477 15.64 -10.60 -9.27
CA ASN A 477 15.29 -9.64 -10.34
C ASN A 477 13.87 -9.05 -10.19
N THR A 478 13.48 -8.74 -8.96
CA THR A 478 12.21 -8.07 -8.60
C THR A 478 12.47 -6.74 -7.89
N ASP A 479 11.42 -6.01 -7.50
CA ASP A 479 11.56 -4.99 -6.46
C ASP A 479 11.81 -5.67 -5.11
N GLY A 480 12.54 -5.00 -4.20
CA GLY A 480 12.76 -5.44 -2.83
C GLY A 480 11.47 -5.36 -2.02
N PHE A 481 11.13 -6.42 -1.29
CA PHE A 481 9.78 -6.59 -0.75
C PHE A 481 9.69 -7.61 0.39
N PHE A 482 8.69 -7.47 1.25
CA PHE A 482 8.43 -8.40 2.37
C PHE A 482 6.97 -8.84 2.41
N VAL A 483 6.73 -10.11 2.75
CA VAL A 483 5.39 -10.69 2.93
C VAL A 483 5.37 -11.59 4.18
N ALA A 484 4.48 -11.28 5.11
CA ALA A 484 4.17 -12.10 6.28
C ALA A 484 2.67 -12.43 6.32
N LYS A 485 2.33 -13.69 6.62
CA LYS A 485 0.94 -14.17 6.66
C LYS A 485 0.60 -14.68 8.05
N LEU A 486 -0.37 -14.04 8.67
CA LEU A 486 -0.83 -14.29 10.02
C LEU A 486 -2.26 -14.87 9.97
N VAL A 487 -2.55 -15.81 10.85
CA VAL A 487 -3.90 -16.31 11.11
C VAL A 487 -4.24 -16.07 12.56
N LYS A 488 -5.32 -15.34 12.81
CA LYS A 488 -5.90 -15.12 14.13
C LYS A 488 -6.63 -16.39 14.58
N TYR A 489 -6.36 -16.83 15.81
CA TYR A 489 -6.93 -18.05 16.38
C TYR A 489 -7.81 -17.80 17.62
N ASP A 490 -7.77 -16.59 18.17
CA ASP A 490 -8.68 -16.12 19.22
C ASP A 490 -8.95 -14.61 19.03
N ASN A 491 -10.13 -14.14 19.44
CA ASN A 491 -10.51 -12.74 19.49
C ASN A 491 -10.16 -12.06 20.83
N VAL A 492 -9.79 -12.82 21.86
CA VAL A 492 -9.28 -12.25 23.12
C VAL A 492 -7.95 -11.53 22.88
N ILE A 493 -7.79 -10.34 23.46
CA ILE A 493 -6.53 -9.59 23.45
C ILE A 493 -5.70 -9.99 24.68
N PRO A 494 -4.44 -10.44 24.52
CA PRO A 494 -3.54 -10.70 25.65
C PRO A 494 -3.32 -9.47 26.53
N VAL A 495 -3.47 -9.64 27.84
CA VAL A 495 -3.11 -8.62 28.84
C VAL A 495 -1.68 -8.87 29.32
N ASP A 496 -0.71 -8.21 28.69
CA ASP A 496 0.69 -8.25 29.12
C ASP A 496 0.84 -7.62 30.52
N LYS A 497 1.44 -8.39 31.44
CA LYS A 497 1.67 -7.98 32.84
C LYS A 497 2.91 -7.10 33.00
N GLU A 498 3.85 -7.21 32.08
CA GLU A 498 5.05 -6.37 31.98
C GLU A 498 4.94 -5.57 30.68
N LYS A 499 4.97 -4.23 30.78
CA LYS A 499 4.92 -3.33 29.63
C LYS A 499 6.27 -2.65 29.47
N SER A 500 6.89 -2.79 28.30
CA SER A 500 8.11 -2.02 27.99
C SER A 500 7.77 -0.55 27.68
N GLU A 501 8.78 0.32 27.65
CA GLU A 501 8.57 1.73 27.27
C GLU A 501 7.98 1.88 25.86
N GLU A 502 8.37 1.01 24.91
CA GLU A 502 7.73 0.93 23.59
C GLU A 502 6.24 0.58 23.69
N ASP A 503 5.86 -0.35 24.58
CA ASP A 503 4.46 -0.74 24.76
C ASP A 503 3.64 0.41 25.37
N LEU A 504 4.19 1.14 26.34
CA LEU A 504 3.56 2.32 26.94
C LEU A 504 3.43 3.46 25.92
N ALA A 505 4.43 3.67 25.07
CA ALA A 505 4.36 4.65 23.98
C ALA A 505 3.29 4.28 22.94
N ILE A 506 3.17 2.98 22.60
CA ILE A 506 2.15 2.47 21.69
C ILE A 506 0.75 2.56 22.30
N GLU A 507 0.55 2.21 23.57
CA GLU A 507 -0.73 2.36 24.27
C GLU A 507 -1.13 3.84 24.38
N LYS A 508 -0.19 4.74 24.73
CA LYS A 508 -0.45 6.18 24.76
C LYS A 508 -0.82 6.71 23.37
N ALA A 509 -0.13 6.27 22.33
CA ALA A 509 -0.47 6.62 20.96
C ALA A 509 -1.82 6.04 20.50
N LEU A 510 -2.24 4.87 20.99
CA LEU A 510 -3.58 4.31 20.74
C LEU A 510 -4.68 5.06 21.53
N GLU A 511 -4.37 5.59 22.71
CA GLU A 511 -5.31 6.36 23.54
C GLU A 511 -5.47 7.82 23.06
N GLU A 512 -4.39 8.43 22.57
CA GLU A 512 -4.44 9.68 21.79
C GLU A 512 -5.16 9.43 20.45
N ASN A 513 -4.91 8.27 19.82
CA ASN A 513 -5.75 7.72 18.76
C ASN A 513 -7.04 7.04 19.27
N ARG A 514 -7.59 7.47 20.42
CA ARG A 514 -9.02 7.38 20.74
C ARG A 514 -9.65 8.75 20.86
N LYS A 515 -9.16 9.60 21.76
CA LYS A 515 -9.69 10.95 22.06
C LYS A 515 -9.92 11.84 20.83
N ALA A 516 -8.94 11.93 19.93
CA ALA A 516 -9.07 12.73 18.69
C ALA A 516 -10.08 12.16 17.66
N ALA A 517 -10.71 11.01 17.97
CA ALA A 517 -11.86 10.35 17.33
C ALA A 517 -13.17 10.93 17.85
N GLU A 518 -13.35 10.76 19.16
CA GLU A 518 -14.49 11.25 19.96
C GLU A 518 -14.68 12.76 19.73
N GLU A 519 -13.61 13.55 19.81
CA GLU A 519 -13.62 14.99 19.48
C GLU A 519 -14.11 15.30 18.05
N ARG A 520 -13.79 14.44 17.06
CA ARG A 520 -14.24 14.63 15.67
C ARG A 520 -15.68 14.18 15.48
N GLU A 521 -16.11 13.12 16.16
CA GLU A 521 -17.51 12.66 16.13
C GLU A 521 -18.43 13.66 16.82
N GLU A 522 -18.02 14.27 17.94
CA GLU A 522 -18.72 15.39 18.57
C GLU A 522 -18.83 16.60 17.63
N VAL A 523 -17.74 16.98 16.94
CA VAL A 523 -17.77 18.06 15.94
C VAL A 523 -18.68 17.74 14.75
N ILE A 524 -18.74 16.48 14.29
CA ILE A 524 -19.64 16.05 13.22
C ILE A 524 -21.11 16.00 13.70
N ALA A 525 -21.35 15.59 14.96
CA ALA A 525 -22.68 15.60 15.57
C ALA A 525 -23.19 17.03 15.77
N GLY A 526 -22.39 17.92 16.37
CA GLY A 526 -22.73 19.33 16.55
C GLY A 526 -23.01 20.06 15.24
N LYS A 527 -22.29 19.74 14.15
CA LYS A 527 -22.63 20.25 12.80
C LYS A 527 -23.99 19.73 12.29
N LYS A 528 -24.37 18.48 12.59
CA LYS A 528 -25.69 17.93 12.24
C LYS A 528 -26.83 18.53 13.07
N GLU A 529 -26.57 18.94 14.32
CA GLU A 529 -27.56 19.63 15.15
C GLU A 529 -27.73 21.10 14.73
N ALA A 530 -26.63 21.82 14.50
CA ALA A 530 -26.67 23.19 13.98
C ALA A 530 -27.34 23.29 12.59
N GLY A 531 -27.26 22.23 11.78
CA GLY A 531 -28.01 22.10 10.52
C GLY A 531 -29.53 21.96 10.72
N LYS A 532 -29.99 21.36 11.83
CA LYS A 532 -31.42 21.18 12.14
C LYS A 532 -32.07 22.40 12.79
N GLU A 533 -31.34 23.19 13.57
CA GLU A 533 -31.92 24.40 14.17
C GLU A 533 -32.20 25.50 13.12
N LYS A 534 -31.47 25.53 12.01
CA LYS A 534 -31.65 26.55 10.96
C LYS A 534 -32.87 26.35 10.06
N SER A 535 -33.42 25.14 9.95
CA SER A 535 -34.64 24.87 9.16
C SER A 535 -35.94 25.13 9.93
N GLY A 536 -35.89 25.85 11.05
CA GLY A 536 -36.92 25.86 12.10
C GLY A 536 -37.62 27.19 12.41
N LYS A 537 -37.47 28.24 11.58
CA LYS A 537 -38.23 29.53 11.68
C LYS A 537 -37.97 30.49 10.52
N LYS A 538 -38.99 30.73 9.67
CA LYS A 538 -39.31 32.04 9.04
C LYS A 538 -40.53 31.95 8.10
N GLU A 539 -41.71 32.19 8.66
CA GLU A 539 -42.79 32.88 7.94
C GLU A 539 -42.84 34.34 8.46
N GLY A 540 -43.22 35.31 7.62
CA GLY A 540 -43.49 36.69 8.06
C GLY A 540 -42.76 37.81 7.31
N GLU A 541 -43.49 38.41 6.36
CA GLU A 541 -43.41 39.81 5.88
C GLU A 541 -42.06 40.45 5.42
N LYS A 542 -41.97 40.72 4.11
CA LYS A 542 -41.01 41.67 3.51
C LYS A 542 -41.52 43.12 3.68
N ARG A 543 -40.70 44.05 4.24
CA ARG A 543 -40.78 45.51 3.96
C ARG A 543 -39.39 46.15 3.86
N PHE A 544 -39.22 47.06 2.89
CA PHE A 544 -37.95 47.73 2.55
C PHE A 544 -37.59 48.89 3.51
N GLY A 545 -36.29 49.14 3.74
CA GLY A 545 -35.83 50.24 4.61
C GLY A 545 -34.32 50.59 4.58
N LYS A 546 -33.87 51.29 3.52
CA LYS A 546 -32.69 52.20 3.38
C LYS A 546 -31.47 52.10 4.35
N LYS A 547 -30.25 52.01 3.78
CA LYS A 547 -28.96 52.39 4.42
C LYS A 547 -28.85 53.92 4.63
N PRO A 548 -28.13 54.39 5.67
CA PRO A 548 -26.78 54.99 5.52
C PRO A 548 -25.76 54.38 6.52
N ARG A 549 -24.49 54.07 6.18
CA ARG A 549 -23.29 54.90 5.89
C ARG A 549 -22.60 55.52 7.13
N GLN A 550 -21.31 55.14 7.28
CA GLN A 550 -20.19 55.92 7.86
C GLN A 550 -20.17 56.14 9.40
N ASP A 551 -19.03 56.18 10.12
CA ASP A 551 -17.61 56.36 9.73
C ASP A 551 -16.58 55.51 10.54
N LYS A 552 -15.31 55.54 10.08
CA LYS A 552 -14.04 55.20 10.78
C LYS A 552 -13.10 56.44 10.70
N PRO A 553 -11.83 56.49 11.16
CA PRO A 553 -11.02 55.58 12.03
C PRO A 553 -10.25 56.31 13.17
N LYS A 554 -9.46 55.59 13.99
CA LYS A 554 -7.97 55.69 14.10
C LYS A 554 -7.35 55.05 15.38
N HIS A 555 -6.10 54.58 15.21
CA HIS A 555 -4.91 54.45 16.12
C HIS A 555 -5.04 54.57 17.66
N ASN A 556 -4.20 53.93 18.50
CA ASN A 556 -2.92 53.21 18.23
C ASN A 556 -2.58 52.11 19.29
N LYS A 557 -1.51 51.32 19.05
CA LYS A 557 -0.88 50.32 19.96
C LYS A 557 0.20 50.99 20.89
N PRO A 558 1.03 50.30 21.74
CA PRO A 558 1.14 48.87 22.10
C PRO A 558 1.46 48.53 23.61
N ARG A 559 1.76 47.24 23.88
CA ARG A 559 2.53 46.63 25.03
C ARG A 559 1.85 46.52 26.41
N GLN A 560 1.79 45.31 27.00
CA GLN A 560 2.68 44.68 28.02
C GLN A 560 2.65 45.42 29.39
N GLU A 561 2.46 44.79 30.56
CA GLU A 561 2.72 43.39 30.95
C GLU A 561 1.80 42.84 32.08
N LYS A 562 2.13 41.67 32.67
CA LYS A 562 1.45 40.97 33.81
C LYS A 562 2.05 41.46 35.18
N PRO A 563 1.58 41.08 36.41
CA PRO A 563 0.76 39.91 36.79
C PRO A 563 -0.29 40.04 37.95
N LYS A 564 -0.92 38.88 38.21
CA LYS A 564 -1.71 38.41 39.38
C LYS A 564 -1.53 39.13 40.74
N GLN A 565 -2.63 39.27 41.49
CA GLN A 565 -2.86 38.48 42.74
C GLN A 565 -4.35 38.46 43.15
N GLU A 566 -4.67 37.74 44.24
CA GLU A 566 -6.02 37.25 44.61
C GLU A 566 -6.52 37.77 45.98
N LYS A 567 -7.74 37.36 46.36
CA LYS A 567 -8.46 37.55 47.65
C LYS A 567 -9.13 38.93 47.84
N GLY A 568 -10.39 39.04 48.27
CA GLY A 568 -11.45 38.04 48.49
C GLY A 568 -11.81 37.78 49.96
N THR A 569 -13.07 38.05 50.31
CA THR A 569 -13.78 37.91 51.60
C THR A 569 -15.30 38.02 51.32
N GLU A 570 -16.26 37.45 52.06
CA GLU A 570 -16.23 36.44 53.13
C GLU A 570 -17.64 35.84 53.37
N GLY A 571 -17.70 34.68 54.04
CA GLY A 571 -18.88 34.21 54.80
C GLY A 571 -19.94 33.38 54.05
N ALA A 572 -20.65 32.43 54.70
CA ALA A 572 -20.48 31.89 56.06
C ALA A 572 -21.24 30.55 56.25
N ALA A 573 -21.04 29.92 57.43
CA ALA A 573 -21.93 28.96 58.09
C ALA A 573 -22.12 27.51 57.52
N ASN A 574 -21.25 26.61 57.97
CA ASN A 574 -21.58 25.37 58.70
C ASN A 574 -22.83 24.51 58.33
N ALA A 575 -22.53 23.35 57.72
CA ALA A 575 -22.51 22.03 58.40
C ALA A 575 -23.74 21.08 58.42
N LYS A 576 -23.35 19.78 58.43
CA LYS A 576 -24.04 18.52 58.77
C LYS A 576 -24.77 17.73 57.67
N GLU A 577 -24.53 16.43 57.74
CA GLU A 577 -25.09 15.36 56.89
C GLU A 577 -26.45 14.88 57.42
N MET A 578 -27.23 14.17 56.60
CA MET A 578 -27.50 12.72 56.75
C MET A 578 -28.46 12.21 55.65
N THR A 579 -28.75 10.90 55.65
CA THR A 579 -29.29 10.13 54.51
C THR A 579 -30.76 9.63 54.75
N PRO A 580 -31.27 8.49 54.22
CA PRO A 580 -32.22 8.55 53.09
C PRO A 580 -33.57 7.80 53.26
N LYS A 581 -34.41 7.85 52.21
CA LYS A 581 -35.67 7.07 51.96
C LYS A 581 -36.91 7.48 52.81
N GLU A 582 -38.14 6.89 52.73
CA GLU A 582 -38.90 6.03 51.75
C GLU A 582 -40.11 6.89 51.21
N GLU A 583 -41.26 6.50 50.61
CA GLU A 583 -42.01 5.23 50.40
C GLU A 583 -42.71 5.19 49.00
N ARG A 584 -44.06 5.30 48.85
CA ARG A 584 -44.76 4.90 47.61
C ARG A 584 -46.09 5.64 47.26
N LYS A 585 -46.56 5.40 46.00
CA LYS A 585 -47.97 5.19 45.51
C LYS A 585 -49.02 6.32 45.52
N MET A 586 -49.47 6.68 44.31
CA MET A 586 -50.89 6.67 43.85
C MET A 586 -50.90 6.12 42.40
N VAL A 587 -51.62 5.07 41.98
CA VAL A 587 -53.08 4.78 41.91
C VAL A 587 -53.78 5.39 40.67
N ARG A 588 -54.14 4.51 39.71
CA ARG A 588 -55.32 4.42 38.79
C ARG A 588 -56.08 5.74 38.42
N ASN A 589 -56.62 5.94 37.21
CA ASN A 589 -57.19 4.99 36.23
C ASN A 589 -57.54 5.71 34.90
N LYS A 590 -57.22 5.16 33.72
CA LYS A 590 -58.14 4.57 32.68
C LYS A 590 -57.27 4.34 31.41
N LYS A 591 -57.33 3.20 30.68
CA LYS A 591 -58.43 2.64 29.86
C LYS A 591 -58.73 3.45 28.59
N ASP A 592 -58.96 2.86 27.41
CA ASP A 592 -59.09 1.44 27.01
C ASP A 592 -58.29 1.15 25.70
N GLY A 593 -58.09 -0.11 25.30
CA GLY A 593 -57.39 -0.38 24.01
C GLY A 593 -56.93 -1.80 23.63
N LYS A 594 -57.44 -2.91 24.21
CA LYS A 594 -57.11 -4.26 23.65
C LYS A 594 -58.09 -5.39 24.03
N LYS A 595 -58.79 -5.91 23.01
CA LYS A 595 -59.54 -7.20 22.92
C LYS A 595 -60.00 -7.33 21.44
N ARG A 596 -60.16 -8.49 20.81
CA ARG A 596 -59.76 -9.90 21.10
C ARG A 596 -60.15 -10.76 19.89
N PHE A 597 -59.26 -11.58 19.32
CA PHE A 597 -59.65 -12.77 18.54
C PHE A 597 -58.48 -13.76 18.38
N MET A 598 -58.77 -15.06 18.49
CA MET A 598 -57.81 -16.18 18.34
C MET A 598 -58.59 -17.50 18.28
N MET A 599 -58.11 -18.51 17.52
CA MET A 599 -58.75 -19.83 17.27
C MET A 599 -60.05 -19.73 16.41
N LYS A 600 -60.51 -20.71 15.60
CA LYS A 600 -60.05 -22.07 15.15
C LYS A 600 -60.95 -22.48 13.94
N GLN A 601 -60.71 -23.51 13.10
CA GLN A 601 -59.66 -24.55 12.92
C GLN A 601 -59.67 -25.05 11.44
N LYS A 602 -58.81 -26.03 11.09
CA LYS A 602 -58.74 -26.82 9.83
C LYS A 602 -60.08 -27.13 9.13
N LYS A 603 -60.08 -27.15 7.78
CA LYS A 603 -60.36 -28.38 6.99
C LYS A 603 -59.97 -28.22 5.50
N GLU A 604 -59.75 -29.38 4.87
CA GLU A 604 -59.35 -29.65 3.47
C GLU A 604 -57.88 -29.33 3.13
#